data_AF-A0AAD7TPR6-F1
#
_entry.id   AF-A0AAD7TPR6-F1
#
_cell.length_a   1.000
_cell.length_b   1.000
_cell.length_c   1.000
_cell.angle_alpha   90.00
_cell.angle_beta   90.00
_cell.angle_gamma   90.00
#
_symmetry.space_group_name_H-M   'P 1'
#
loop_
_entity.id
_entity.type
_entity.pdbx_description
1 polymer ?
#
loop_
_entity_poly.entity_id
_entity_poly.type
_entity_poly.pdbx_seq_one_letter_code
_entity_poly.pdbx_strand_id
1 'polypeptide(L)'
;MSEPGVWSEADLDHILGRYGVLIIERAGADMDQAIDSLSRWRHNIHLIHQLVQNDVSSTKVRLFLRRGLSVRYLLPAPVVDYIEQHGLYMDDGAGAAEKEKGKEKEATAASSSSSSTS
;
A
#
# COMPACT_ATOMS: atom_id res chain seq x y z
N MET A 1 -15.98 -10.45 1.27
CA MET A 1 -17.43 -10.71 1.47
C MET A 1 -17.70 -12.18 1.77
N SER A 2 -16.87 -13.11 1.29
CA SER A 2 -16.96 -14.54 1.59
C SER A 2 -16.44 -14.97 2.97
N GLU A 3 -15.70 -14.11 3.67
CA GLU A 3 -15.16 -14.40 5.01
C GLU A 3 -16.27 -14.39 6.08
N PRO A 4 -16.51 -15.51 6.80
CA PRO A 4 -17.55 -15.59 7.82
C PRO A 4 -17.34 -14.59 8.96
N GLY A 5 -18.42 -13.96 9.41
CA GLY A 5 -18.39 -13.03 10.56
C GLY A 5 -17.89 -11.62 10.27
N VAL A 6 -17.44 -11.33 9.05
CA VAL A 6 -17.02 -9.96 8.65
C VAL A 6 -18.21 -9.12 8.18
N TRP A 7 -19.19 -9.74 7.50
CA TRP A 7 -20.36 -9.07 6.95
C TRP A 7 -21.63 -9.62 7.59
N SER A 8 -22.58 -8.73 7.91
CA SER A 8 -23.92 -9.16 8.30
C SER A 8 -24.68 -9.70 7.09
N GLU A 9 -25.56 -10.67 7.31
CA GLU A 9 -26.37 -11.23 6.21
C GLU A 9 -27.30 -10.17 5.59
N ALA A 10 -27.83 -9.26 6.41
CA ALA A 10 -28.67 -8.15 5.94
C ALA A 10 -27.92 -7.20 5.00
N ASP A 11 -26.64 -6.91 5.28
CA ASP A 11 -25.81 -6.08 4.39
C ASP A 11 -25.48 -6.82 3.09
N LEU A 12 -25.19 -8.12 3.15
CA LEU A 12 -24.97 -8.93 1.95
C LEU A 12 -26.22 -8.97 1.08
N ASP A 13 -27.40 -9.18 1.67
CA ASP A 13 -28.67 -9.14 0.96
C ASP A 13 -28.95 -7.77 0.33
N HIS A 14 -28.60 -6.69 1.02
CA HIS A 14 -28.77 -5.34 0.49
C HIS A 14 -27.81 -5.07 -0.67
N ILE A 15 -26.51 -5.30 -0.49
CA ILE A 15 -25.46 -5.00 -1.47
C ILE A 15 -25.60 -5.92 -2.67
N LEU A 16 -25.60 -7.23 -2.47
CA LEU A 16 -25.58 -8.22 -3.54
C LEU A 16 -26.97 -8.49 -4.12
N GLY A 17 -28.05 -8.32 -3.35
CA GLY A 17 -29.41 -8.53 -3.82
C GLY A 17 -30.00 -7.34 -4.60
N ARG A 18 -29.68 -6.10 -4.22
CA ARG A 18 -30.27 -4.90 -4.87
C ARG A 18 -29.36 -4.21 -5.88
N TYR A 19 -28.04 -4.23 -5.66
CA TYR A 19 -27.08 -3.52 -6.50
C TYR A 19 -26.23 -4.50 -7.32
N GLY A 20 -25.52 -5.40 -6.64
CA GLY A 20 -24.53 -6.29 -7.24
C GLY A 20 -23.11 -5.76 -7.19
N VAL A 21 -22.17 -6.56 -7.68
CA VAL A 21 -20.73 -6.25 -7.66
C VAL A 21 -20.05 -6.71 -8.95
N LEU A 22 -19.02 -5.96 -9.33
CA LEU A 22 -18.05 -6.38 -10.34
C LEU A 22 -16.76 -6.78 -9.64
N ILE A 23 -16.35 -8.03 -9.78
CA ILE A 23 -15.13 -8.57 -9.17
C ILE A 23 -14.06 -8.62 -10.25
N ILE A 24 -12.96 -7.91 -10.01
CA ILE A 24 -11.79 -7.92 -10.90
C ILE A 24 -10.83 -8.97 -10.38
N GLU A 25 -10.50 -9.94 -11.23
CA GLU A 25 -9.56 -11.01 -10.92
C GLU A 25 -8.18 -10.46 -10.59
N ARG A 26 -7.52 -11.05 -9.57
CA ARG A 26 -6.10 -10.85 -9.29
C ARG A 26 -5.40 -12.19 -9.20
N ALA A 27 -4.14 -12.22 -9.65
CA ALA A 27 -3.32 -13.42 -9.63
C ALA A 27 -3.23 -14.04 -8.23
N GLY A 28 -3.48 -15.35 -8.13
CA GLY A 28 -3.38 -16.11 -6.88
C GLY A 28 -4.60 -16.07 -5.97
N ALA A 29 -5.73 -15.51 -6.42
CA ALA A 29 -7.01 -15.63 -5.70
C ALA A 29 -7.82 -16.83 -6.24
N ASP A 30 -8.26 -17.72 -5.35
CA ASP A 30 -9.25 -18.76 -5.69
C ASP A 30 -10.65 -18.15 -5.69
N MET A 31 -11.08 -17.67 -6.85
CA MET A 31 -12.35 -16.97 -6.99
C MET A 31 -13.55 -17.92 -7.02
N ASP A 32 -13.38 -19.14 -7.52
CA ASP A 32 -14.48 -20.11 -7.57
C ASP A 32 -14.91 -20.46 -6.15
N GLN A 33 -13.95 -20.79 -5.27
CA GLN A 33 -14.22 -21.03 -3.86
C GLN A 33 -14.85 -19.80 -3.17
N ALA A 34 -14.37 -18.59 -3.48
CA ALA A 34 -14.90 -17.37 -2.87
C ALA A 34 -16.37 -17.12 -3.28
N ILE A 35 -16.74 -17.37 -4.53
CA ILE A 35 -18.10 -17.13 -5.03
C ILE A 35 -19.07 -18.22 -4.59
N ASP A 36 -18.62 -19.46 -4.36
CA ASP A 36 -19.48 -20.55 -3.88
C ASP A 36 -20.22 -20.18 -2.58
N SER A 37 -19.53 -19.53 -1.65
CA SER A 37 -20.10 -19.00 -0.41
C SER A 37 -21.17 -17.91 -0.62
N LEU A 38 -21.19 -17.27 -1.79
CA LEU A 38 -22.11 -16.20 -2.18
C LEU A 38 -23.10 -16.64 -3.27
N SER A 39 -23.24 -17.95 -3.49
CA SER A 39 -24.02 -18.55 -4.58
C SER A 39 -25.47 -18.05 -4.68
N ARG A 40 -26.11 -17.72 -3.55
CA ARG A 40 -27.46 -17.12 -3.48
C ARG A 40 -27.60 -15.85 -4.34
N TRP A 41 -26.55 -15.04 -4.42
CA TRP A 41 -26.55 -13.76 -5.16
C TRP A 41 -25.75 -13.82 -6.46
N ARG A 42 -25.39 -15.03 -6.94
CA ARG A 42 -24.52 -15.21 -8.12
C ARG A 42 -25.01 -14.48 -9.37
N HIS A 43 -26.32 -14.28 -9.51
CA HIS A 43 -26.92 -13.56 -10.63
C HIS A 43 -26.52 -12.06 -10.70
N ASN A 44 -26.13 -11.46 -9.57
CA ASN A 44 -25.71 -10.06 -9.45
C ASN A 44 -24.20 -9.92 -9.20
N ILE A 45 -23.43 -10.99 -9.40
CA ILE A 45 -21.97 -10.99 -9.28
C ILE A 45 -21.39 -11.17 -10.67
N HIS A 46 -20.64 -10.16 -11.14
CA HIS A 46 -20.02 -10.19 -12.46
C HIS A 46 -18.51 -10.28 -12.33
N LEU A 47 -17.93 -11.33 -12.92
CA LEU A 47 -16.50 -11.55 -12.89
C LEU A 47 -15.82 -10.94 -14.12
N ILE A 48 -14.74 -10.18 -13.88
CA ILE A 48 -13.92 -9.56 -14.91
C ILE A 48 -12.51 -10.13 -14.83
N HIS A 49 -12.16 -10.96 -15.81
CA HIS A 49 -10.82 -11.51 -15.97
C HIS A 49 -9.85 -10.45 -16.47
N GLN A 50 -8.65 -10.38 -15.86
CA GLN A 50 -7.58 -9.48 -16.30
C GLN A 50 -6.59 -10.21 -17.20
N LEU A 51 -6.42 -9.75 -18.44
CA LEU A 51 -5.39 -10.28 -19.36
C LEU A 51 -3.97 -9.87 -18.96
N VAL A 52 -3.84 -8.71 -18.28
CA VAL A 52 -2.58 -8.19 -17.77
C VAL A 52 -2.69 -8.13 -16.25
N GLN A 53 -1.84 -8.89 -15.55
CA GLN A 53 -1.90 -9.00 -14.10
C GLN A 53 -1.37 -7.74 -13.43
N ASN A 54 -2.16 -7.17 -12.51
CA ASN A 54 -1.71 -6.11 -11.61
C ASN A 54 -1.46 -6.67 -10.20
N ASP A 55 -0.18 -6.72 -9.82
CA ASP A 55 0.27 -7.21 -8.52
C ASP A 55 0.80 -6.08 -7.59
N VAL A 56 0.46 -4.83 -7.89
CA VAL A 56 0.72 -3.70 -7.00
C VAL A 56 -0.30 -3.72 -5.86
N SER A 57 0.17 -3.94 -4.62
CA SER A 57 -0.65 -3.88 -3.42
C SER A 57 -0.13 -2.85 -2.44
N SER A 58 -1.01 -2.23 -1.65
CA SER A 58 -0.61 -1.23 -0.66
C SER A 58 0.34 -1.81 0.40
N THR A 59 0.23 -3.10 0.72
CA THR A 59 1.18 -3.79 1.61
C THR A 59 2.60 -3.81 1.03
N LYS A 60 2.75 -4.16 -0.26
CA LYS A 60 4.05 -4.14 -0.95
C LYS A 60 4.61 -2.71 -1.06
N VAL A 61 3.78 -1.75 -1.44
CA VAL A 61 4.16 -0.33 -1.50
C VAL A 61 4.68 0.17 -0.15
N ARG A 62 3.92 -0.01 0.93
CA ARG A 62 4.35 0.38 2.28
C ARG A 62 5.60 -0.38 2.75
N LEU A 63 5.78 -1.62 2.32
CA LEU A 63 7.00 -2.39 2.63
C LEU A 63 8.22 -1.82 1.90
N PHE A 64 8.10 -1.44 0.64
CA PHE A 64 9.18 -0.83 -0.13
C PHE A 64 9.57 0.53 0.44
N LEU A 65 8.58 1.38 0.76
CA LEU A 65 8.80 2.66 1.41
C LEU A 65 9.57 2.50 2.74
N ARG A 66 9.13 1.60 3.62
CA ARG A 66 9.83 1.30 4.89
C ARG A 66 11.27 0.79 4.70
N ARG A 67 11.56 0.15 3.57
CA ARG A 67 12.89 -0.35 3.22
C ARG A 67 13.75 0.65 2.44
N GLY A 68 13.28 1.89 2.25
CA GLY A 68 13.96 2.90 1.45
C GLY A 68 14.05 2.55 -0.05
N LEU A 69 13.18 1.66 -0.53
CA LEU A 69 13.13 1.26 -1.94
C LEU A 69 12.20 2.19 -2.72
N SER A 70 12.58 2.49 -3.96
CA SER A 70 11.76 3.32 -4.85
C SER A 70 10.44 2.63 -5.21
N VAL A 71 9.34 3.40 -5.14
CA VAL A 71 8.00 3.00 -5.59
C VAL A 71 7.59 3.74 -6.88
N ARG A 72 8.53 4.39 -7.55
CA ARG A 72 8.28 5.09 -8.81
C ARG A 72 7.75 4.10 -9.85
N TYR A 73 6.77 4.52 -10.64
CA TYR A 73 6.04 3.70 -11.62
C TYR A 73 5.09 2.65 -11.04
N LEU A 74 5.08 2.42 -9.71
CA LEU A 74 4.03 1.65 -9.05
C LEU A 74 2.84 2.55 -8.67
N LEU A 75 3.09 3.85 -8.56
CA LEU A 75 2.12 4.89 -8.20
C LEU A 75 2.25 6.10 -9.15
N PRO A 76 1.19 6.90 -9.29
CA PRO A 76 1.29 8.20 -9.95
C PRO A 76 2.31 9.10 -9.24
N ALA A 77 3.10 9.87 -10.02
CA ALA A 77 4.14 10.75 -9.48
C ALA A 77 3.64 11.70 -8.37
N PRO A 78 2.48 12.38 -8.50
CA PRO A 78 1.98 13.25 -7.43
C PRO A 78 1.70 12.53 -6.10
N VAL A 79 1.41 11.23 -6.14
CA VAL A 79 1.19 10.42 -4.93
C VAL A 79 2.53 10.10 -4.25
N VAL A 80 3.57 9.85 -5.04
CA VAL A 80 4.94 9.65 -4.54
C VAL A 80 5.43 10.93 -3.87
N ASP A 81 5.30 12.07 -4.55
CA ASP A 81 5.70 13.38 -4.03
C ASP A 81 4.99 13.70 -2.71
N TYR A 82 3.69 13.41 -2.63
CA TYR A 82 2.90 13.60 -1.41
C TYR A 82 3.37 12.73 -0.25
N ILE A 83 3.67 11.45 -0.51
CA ILE A 83 4.19 10.52 0.51
C ILE A 83 5.54 11.02 1.05
N GLU A 84 6.44 11.46 0.17
CA GLU A 84 7.77 11.96 0.55
C GLU A 84 7.68 13.26 1.33
N GLN A 85 6.87 14.23 0.87
CA GLN A 85 6.69 15.52 1.53
C GLN A 85 6.17 15.38 2.97
N HIS A 86 5.31 14.39 3.21
CA HIS A 86 4.68 14.18 4.51
C HIS A 86 5.35 13.05 5.32
N GLY A 87 6.41 12.42 4.80
CA GLY A 87 7.09 11.32 5.48
C GLY A 87 6.21 10.11 5.77
N LEU A 88 5.18 9.85 4.94
CA LEU A 88 4.23 8.77 5.19
C LEU A 88 4.90 7.40 5.01
N TYR A 89 4.56 6.47 5.90
CA TYR A 89 5.03 5.08 5.85
C TYR A 89 6.56 4.92 5.98
N MET A 90 7.25 5.94 6.51
CA MET A 90 8.61 5.82 7.02
C MET A 90 8.53 5.26 8.45
N ASP A 91 9.47 4.39 8.85
CA ASP A 91 9.49 3.88 10.23
C ASP A 91 9.67 5.04 11.22
N ASP A 92 8.78 5.14 12.22
CA ASP A 92 8.88 6.08 13.36
C ASP A 92 10.17 5.88 14.19
N GLY A 93 10.97 4.83 13.91
CA GLY A 93 12.16 4.46 14.69
C GLY A 93 13.50 4.41 13.95
N ALA A 94 13.55 4.60 12.63
CA ALA A 94 14.82 4.47 11.88
C ALA A 94 15.27 5.78 11.19
N GLY A 95 14.33 6.65 10.81
CA GLY A 95 14.65 7.91 10.10
C GLY A 95 15.16 9.05 11.00
N ALA A 96 14.95 8.97 12.31
CA ALA A 96 15.47 9.97 13.25
C ALA A 96 16.99 9.83 13.43
N ALA A 97 17.51 8.60 13.46
CA ALA A 97 18.93 8.35 13.68
C ALA A 97 19.82 8.78 12.50
N GLU A 98 19.32 8.77 11.27
CA GLU A 98 20.09 9.22 10.10
C GLU A 98 20.08 10.73 9.91
N LYS A 99 18.97 11.41 10.23
CA LYS A 99 18.91 12.89 10.21
C LYS A 99 19.80 13.54 11.27
N GLU A 100 19.98 12.89 12.42
CA GLU A 100 20.86 13.40 13.48
C GLU A 100 22.36 13.21 13.13
N LYS A 101 22.71 12.05 12.56
CA LYS A 101 24.09 11.72 12.16
C LYS A 101 24.61 12.56 10.99
N GLY A 102 23.73 13.06 10.12
CA GLY A 102 24.09 14.02 9.06
C GLY A 102 24.44 15.40 9.60
N LYS A 103 23.69 15.87 10.61
CA LYS A 103 23.86 17.20 11.21
C LYS A 103 25.12 17.29 12.07
N GLU A 104 25.50 16.19 12.72
CA GLU A 104 26.71 16.10 13.56
C GLU A 104 28.00 16.03 12.73
N LYS A 105 27.96 15.39 11.54
CA LYS A 105 29.08 15.36 10.59
C LYS A 105 29.34 16.73 9.93
N GLU A 106 28.28 17.50 9.68
CA GLU A 106 28.40 18.83 9.09
C GLU A 106 28.94 19.86 10.11
N ALA A 107 28.55 19.73 11.39
CA ALA A 107 29.08 20.56 12.48
C ALA A 107 30.56 20.28 12.81
N THR A 108 30.99 19.01 12.76
CA THR A 108 32.40 18.62 13.02
C THR A 108 33.35 18.96 11.86
N ALA A 109 32.85 18.96 10.62
CA ALA A 109 33.61 19.45 9.46
C ALA A 109 33.81 20.99 9.49
N ALA A 110 32.83 21.74 10.01
CA ALA A 110 32.93 23.19 10.14
C ALA A 110 33.88 23.65 11.25
N SER A 111 34.05 22.88 12.34
CA SER A 111 34.93 23.25 13.46
C SER A 111 36.42 22.92 13.24
N SER A 112 36.74 22.04 12.29
CA SER A 112 38.12 21.60 12.00
C SER A 112 38.83 22.46 10.95
N SER A 113 38.11 23.35 10.26
CA SER A 113 38.67 24.27 9.27
C SER A 113 39.09 25.63 9.86
N SER A 114 38.80 25.92 11.12
CA SER A 114 39.08 27.21 11.77
C SER A 114 40.28 27.23 12.72
N SER A 115 41.02 26.13 12.88
CA SER A 115 42.12 26.02 13.88
C SER A 115 43.53 25.90 13.30
N SER A 116 43.74 26.20 12.01
CA SER A 116 45.07 26.18 11.37
C SER A 116 45.39 27.50 10.69
N THR A 117 45.40 28.60 11.45
CA THR A 117 46.09 29.83 11.07
C THR A 117 46.42 30.65 12.31
N SER A 118 47.61 30.42 12.87
CA SER A 118 48.52 31.41 13.51
C SER A 118 49.67 30.67 14.18
#